data_AF-A0A956Y2B9-F1
#
_entry.id   AF-A0A956Y2B9-F1
#
_cell.length_a   1.000
_cell.length_b   1.000
_cell.length_c   1.000
_cell.angle_alpha   90.00
_cell.angle_beta   90.00
_cell.angle_gamma   90.00
#
_symmetry.space_group_name_H-M   'P 1'
#
loop_
_entity.id
_entity.type
_entity.pdbx_description
1 polymer ?
#
loop_
_entity_poly.entity_id
_entity_poly.type
_entity_poly.pdbx_seq_one_letter_code
_entity_poly.pdbx_strand_id
1 'polypeptide(L)' 'MDDISTHTLAESDSYAIWTTVEDDGETIYHLELGSVTLHFFKEEWDELTGLIQAAANGGGSSKKRR' A
#
# COMPACT_ATOMS: atom_id res chain seq x y z
N MET A 1 13.38 -16.79 18.17
CA MET A 1 13.65 -15.46 17.59
C MET A 1 12.72 -15.43 16.43
N ASP A 2 11.61 -14.75 16.61
CA ASP A 2 10.63 -14.56 15.55
C ASP A 2 11.33 -13.73 14.45
N ASP A 3 11.49 -14.31 13.26
CA ASP A 3 12.27 -13.75 12.16
C ASP A 3 11.39 -12.78 11.38
N ILE A 4 11.46 -11.51 11.77
CA ILE A 4 10.71 -10.45 11.10
C ILE A 4 11.56 -9.92 9.95
N SER A 5 11.14 -10.20 8.72
CA SER A 5 11.83 -9.73 7.51
C SER A 5 11.22 -8.45 6.98
N THR A 6 12.06 -7.44 6.70
CA THR A 6 11.61 -6.16 6.13
C THR A 6 12.11 -5.97 4.71
N HIS A 7 11.27 -5.40 3.84
CA HIS A 7 11.60 -5.19 2.44
C HIS A 7 11.07 -3.87 1.90
N THR A 8 11.94 -3.02 1.37
CA THR A 8 11.54 -1.76 0.70
C THR A 8 10.98 -2.05 -0.69
N LEU A 9 9.75 -1.61 -0.95
CA LEU A 9 9.09 -1.74 -2.25
C LEU A 9 9.36 -0.54 -3.17
N ALA A 10 9.29 0.66 -2.61
CA ALA A 10 9.52 1.91 -3.33
C ALA A 10 9.83 3.05 -2.36
N GLU A 11 10.66 4.00 -2.76
CA GLU A 11 10.91 5.20 -1.99
C GLU A 11 11.16 6.41 -2.90
N SER A 12 11.00 7.59 -2.32
CA SER A 12 11.24 8.90 -2.92
C SER A 12 11.76 9.84 -1.83
N ASP A 13 12.07 11.09 -2.15
CA ASP A 13 12.59 12.06 -1.19
C ASP A 13 11.66 12.33 0.02
N SER A 14 10.36 12.04 -0.08
CA SER A 14 9.38 12.36 0.97
C SER A 14 8.44 11.22 1.33
N TYR A 15 8.51 10.10 0.61
CA TYR A 15 7.57 8.98 0.76
C TYR A 15 8.31 7.66 0.62
N ALA A 16 7.97 6.68 1.46
CA ALA A 16 8.50 5.34 1.38
C ALA A 16 7.39 4.30 1.54
N ILE A 17 7.53 3.18 0.85
CA ILE A 17 6.70 2.00 0.99
C ILE A 17 7.62 0.81 1.26
N TRP A 18 7.36 0.12 2.35
CA TRP A 18 8.09 -1.08 2.74
C TRP A 18 7.15 -2.08 3.40
N THR A 19 7.55 -3.34 3.45
CA THR A 19 6.76 -4.42 4.04
C THR A 19 7.48 -5.08 5.18
N THR A 20 6.71 -5.65 6.09
CA THR A 20 7.15 -6.58 7.11
C THR A 20 6.49 -7.92 6.84
N VAL A 21 7.27 -9.01 6.85
CA VAL A 21 6.77 -10.38 6.75
C VAL A 21 7.01 -11.07 8.08
N GLU A 22 5.93 -11.50 8.72
CA GLU A 22 5.98 -12.29 9.95
C GLU A 22 6.18 -13.78 9.64
N ASP A 23 6.57 -14.57 10.65
CA ASP A 23 6.88 -16.00 10.50
C ASP A 23 5.69 -16.86 10.06
N ASP A 24 4.47 -16.37 10.26
CA ASP A 24 3.24 -17.01 9.78
C ASP A 24 2.92 -16.69 8.30
N GLY A 25 3.74 -15.85 7.67
CA GLY A 25 3.59 -15.39 6.30
C GLY A 25 2.69 -14.16 6.16
N GLU A 26 2.18 -13.59 7.25
CA GLU A 26 1.44 -12.34 7.22
C GLU A 26 2.33 -11.19 6.77
N THR A 27 1.86 -10.42 5.78
CA THR A 27 2.60 -9.29 5.24
C THR A 27 1.88 -7.99 5.57
N ILE A 28 2.56 -7.11 6.31
CA ILE A 28 2.10 -5.77 6.62
C ILE A 28 2.78 -4.78 5.68
N TYR A 29 2.00 -3.90 5.07
CA TYR A 29 2.47 -2.83 4.19
C TYR A 29 2.52 -1.52 4.97
N HIS A 30 3.66 -0.84 4.89
CA HIS A 30 3.94 0.41 5.57
C HIS A 30 4.09 1.51 4.53
N LEU A 31 3.21 2.51 4.57
CA LEU A 31 3.29 3.72 3.74
C LEU A 31 3.67 4.90 4.61
N GLU A 32 4.89 5.39 4.45
CA GLU A 32 5.42 6.56 5.16
C GLU A 32 5.16 7.84 4.36
N LEU A 33 4.50 8.80 5.02
CA LEU A 33 4.08 10.10 4.50
C LEU A 33 4.70 11.23 5.34
N GLY A 34 6.03 11.20 5.49
CA GLY A 34 6.79 12.16 6.30
C GLY A 34 6.47 12.06 7.79
N SER A 35 5.40 12.72 8.25
CA SER A 35 5.01 12.75 9.67
C SER A 35 4.03 11.66 10.08
N VAL A 36 3.53 10.87 9.13
CA VAL A 36 2.54 9.80 9.38
C VAL A 36 3.01 8.53 8.70
N THR A 37 2.86 7.39 9.37
CA THR A 37 3.00 6.07 8.75
C THR A 37 1.65 5.36 8.81
N LEU A 38 1.19 4.85 7.68
CA LEU A 38 0.00 4.03 7.58
C LEU A 38 0.40 2.56 7.47
N HIS A 39 -0.31 1.71 8.19
CA HIS A 39 -0.10 0.26 8.21
C HIS A 39 -1.33 -0.42 7.63
N PHE A 40 -1.12 -1.38 6.74
CA PHE A 40 -2.18 -2.10 6.06
C PHE A 40 -1.89 -3.59 6.06
N PHE A 41 -2.92 -4.40 6.30
CA PHE A 41 -2.87 -5.80 5.90
C PHE A 41 -2.93 -5.90 4.37
N LYS A 42 -2.59 -7.08 3.84
CA LYS A 42 -2.56 -7.34 2.39
C LYS A 42 -3.85 -6.91 1.66
N GLU A 43 -5.01 -7.22 2.23
CA GLU A 43 -6.32 -6.93 1.63
C GLU A 43 -6.58 -5.42 1.53
N GLU A 44 -6.29 -4.67 2.61
CA GLU A 44 -6.46 -3.22 2.66
C GLU A 44 -5.49 -2.50 1.71
N TRP A 45 -4.26 -3.03 1.60
CA TRP A 45 -3.25 -2.51 0.68
C TRP A 45 -3.68 -2.67 -0.78
N ASP A 46 -4.22 -3.83 -1.15
CA ASP A 46 -4.72 -4.10 -2.50
C ASP A 46 -5.90 -3.17 -2.85
N GLU A 47 -6.80 -2.93 -1.90
CA GLU A 47 -7.91 -1.99 -2.09
C GLU A 47 -7.41 -0.56 -2.31
N LEU A 48 -6.50 -0.08 -1.44
CA LEU A 48 -5.93 1.27 -1.54
C LEU A 48 -5.19 1.49 -2.85
N THR A 49 -4.30 0.56 -3.23
CA THR A 49 -3.51 0.68 -4.47
C THR A 49 -4.41 0.60 -5.71
N GLY A 50 -5.44 -0.24 -5.69
CA GLY A 50 -6.46 -0.28 -6.73
C GLY A 50 -7.20 1.04 -6.87
N LEU A 51 -7.60 1.66 -5.75
CA LEU A 51 -8.25 2.97 -5.73
C LEU A 51 -7.34 4.07 -6.30
N ILE A 52 -6.08 4.14 -5.87
CA ILE A 52 -5.10 5.12 -6.35
C ILE A 52 -4.87 4.93 -7.85
N GLN A 53 -4.72 3.70 -8.32
CA GLN A 53 -4.54 3.41 -9.74
C GLN A 53 -5.77 3.81 -10.57
N ALA A 54 -6.98 3.55 -10.08
CA ALA A 54 -8.22 3.98 -10.73
C ALA A 54 -8.33 5.51 -10.80
N ALA A 55 -7.93 6.22 -9.74
CA ALA A 55 -7.90 7.68 -9.69
C ALA A 55 -6.84 8.25 -10.66
N ALA A 56 -5.62 7.69 -10.67
CA ALA A 56 -4.53 8.11 -11.55
C ALA A 56 -4.86 7.94 -13.04
N ASN A 57 -5.58 6.87 -13.39
CA ASN A 57 -6.03 6.61 -14.75
C ASN A 57 -7.28 7.42 -15.18
N GLY A 58 -7.71 8.39 -14.37
CA GLY A 58 -8.78 9.33 -14.74
C GLY A 58 -10.20 8.86 -14.46
N GLY A 59 -10.42 7.95 -13.50
CA GLY A 59 -11.74 7.71 -12.90
C GLY A 59 -12.86 7.43 -13.90
N GLY A 60 -12.69 6.40 -14.74
CA GLY A 60 -13.70 5.96 -15.70
C GLY A 60 -14.92 5.30 -15.04
N SER A 61 -15.83 6.11 -14.50
CA SER A 61 -17.25 5.77 -14.41
C SER A 61 -18.07 6.97 -14.86
N SER A 62 -17.93 7.30 -16.14
CA SER A 62 -19.04 7.89 -16.89
C SER A 62 -20.18 6.87 -16.93
N LYS A 63 -20.97 6.82 -15.85
CA LYS A 63 -22.31 6.23 -15.86
C LYS A 63 -23.15 7.11 -16.78
N LYS A 64 -23.02 6.86 -18.09
CA LYS A 64 -23.86 7.43 -19.14
C LYS A 64 -25.27 6.97 -18.83
N ARG A 65 -26.04 7.82 -18.16
CA ARG A 65 -27.48 7.68 -17.95
C ARG A 65 -28.09 7.51 -19.35
N ARG A 66 -28.51 6.29 -19.66
CA ARG A 66 -29.48 6.02 -20.73
C ARG A 66 -30.80 5.70 -20.07
#